data_AF-A0A9D7FMJ9-F1
#
_entry.id   AF-A0A9D7FMJ9-F1
#
_cell.length_a   1.000
_cell.length_b   1.000
_cell.length_c   1.000
_cell.angle_alpha   90.00
_cell.angle_beta   90.00
_cell.angle_gamma   90.00
#
_symmetry.space_group_name_H-M   'P 1'
#
loop_
_entity.id
_entity.type
_entity.pdbx_description
1 polymer ?
#
loop_
_entity_poly.entity_id
_entity_poly.type
_entity_poly.pdbx_seq_one_letter_code
_entity_poly.pdbx_strand_id
1 'polypeptide(L)'
;MMALPIVLTGGPGGGKTSFLQTMRHTDPHAERYLLVPESATLLIETGLKPGSEAFQEAVFRTQIALEQSCCAMQRDSQRIIVIVGHWILWLTGKLKCF
;
A
#
# COMPACT_ATOMS: atom_id res chain seq x y z
N MET A 1 0.62 0.52 22.60
CA MET A 1 1.76 -0.13 21.90
C MET A 1 1.33 -0.27 20.44
N MET A 2 1.95 0.43 19.50
CA MET A 2 1.54 0.39 18.09
C MET A 2 1.77 -1.01 17.53
N ALA A 3 0.74 -1.64 16.97
CA ALA A 3 0.87 -2.97 16.38
C ALA A 3 1.73 -2.92 15.10
N LEU A 4 2.58 -3.94 14.89
CA LEU A 4 3.36 -4.06 13.66
C LEU A 4 2.44 -4.07 12.42
N PRO A 5 2.76 -3.29 11.37
CA PRO A 5 2.01 -3.32 10.12
C PRO A 5 2.18 -4.65 9.41
N ILE A 6 1.11 -5.10 8.74
CA ILE A 6 1.15 -6.26 7.84
C ILE A 6 1.33 -5.73 6.43
N VAL A 7 2.37 -6.18 5.74
CA VAL A 7 2.63 -5.76 4.35
C VAL A 7 2.19 -6.86 3.39
N LEU A 8 1.24 -6.54 2.51
CA LEU A 8 0.80 -7.41 1.42
C LEU A 8 1.56 -7.05 0.15
N THR A 9 2.46 -7.95 -0.27
CA THR A 9 3.32 -7.76 -1.44
C THR A 9 2.90 -8.67 -2.59
N GLY A 10 3.30 -8.31 -3.81
CA GLY A 10 3.08 -9.14 -5.00
C GLY A 10 3.08 -8.37 -6.31
N GLY A 11 3.20 -9.10 -7.43
CA GLY A 11 3.21 -8.54 -8.77
C GLY A 11 1.92 -7.81 -9.16
N PRO A 12 1.95 -7.01 -10.25
CA PRO A 12 0.75 -6.47 -10.88
C PRO A 12 -0.24 -7.59 -11.23
N GLY A 13 -1.53 -7.37 -11.03
CA GLY A 13 -2.57 -8.37 -11.31
C GLY A 13 -2.66 -9.53 -10.30
N GLY A 14 -1.82 -9.57 -9.26
CA GLY A 14 -1.84 -10.63 -8.24
C GLY A 14 -3.04 -10.60 -7.28
N GLY A 15 -4.06 -9.78 -7.54
CA GLY A 15 -5.30 -9.75 -6.76
C GLY A 15 -5.23 -9.09 -5.39
N LYS A 16 -4.13 -8.39 -5.03
CA LYS A 16 -3.94 -7.75 -3.71
C LYS A 16 -5.07 -6.77 -3.35
N THR A 17 -5.37 -5.85 -4.28
CA THR A 17 -6.44 -4.86 -4.11
C THR A 17 -7.80 -5.55 -3.96
N SER A 18 -8.09 -6.53 -4.81
CA SER A 18 -9.33 -7.31 -4.75
C SER A 18 -9.45 -8.10 -3.45
N PHE A 19 -8.39 -8.75 -2.99
CA PHE A 19 -8.36 -9.49 -1.73
C PHE A 19 -8.72 -8.60 -0.54
N LEU A 20 -8.11 -7.41 -0.44
CA LEU A 20 -8.38 -6.50 0.66
C LEU A 20 -9.74 -5.82 0.56
N GLN A 21 -10.21 -5.52 -0.64
CA GLN A 21 -11.59 -5.09 -0.84
C GLN A 21 -12.57 -6.17 -0.38
N THR A 22 -12.37 -7.43 -0.77
CA THR A 22 -13.20 -8.54 -0.30
C THR A 22 -13.15 -8.65 1.22
N MET A 23 -11.95 -8.70 1.82
CA MET A 23 -11.77 -8.79 3.27
C MET A 23 -12.48 -7.65 4.01
N ARG A 24 -12.43 -6.41 3.50
CA ARG A 24 -13.14 -5.27 4.08
C ARG A 24 -14.66 -5.47 4.15
N HIS A 25 -15.24 -6.19 3.19
CA HIS A 25 -16.69 -6.39 3.11
C HIS A 25 -17.15 -7.72 3.71
N THR A 26 -16.28 -8.73 3.78
CA THR A 26 -16.65 -10.09 4.18
C THR A 26 -16.15 -10.49 5.57
N ASP A 27 -15.10 -9.85 6.10
CA ASP A 27 -14.58 -10.15 7.43
C ASP A 27 -15.47 -9.49 8.51
N PRO A 28 -16.09 -10.26 9.43
CA PRO A 28 -16.86 -9.69 10.55
C PRO A 28 -15.99 -8.86 11.52
N HIS A 29 -14.67 -8.87 11.36
CA HIS A 29 -13.70 -8.09 12.10
C HIS A 29 -13.00 -7.03 11.25
N ALA A 30 -13.56 -6.65 10.10
CA ALA A 30 -12.97 -5.66 9.20
C ALA A 30 -12.64 -4.33 9.91
N GLU A 31 -13.37 -3.96 10.96
CA GLU A 31 -13.10 -2.78 11.78
C GLU A 31 -11.76 -2.82 12.52
N ARG A 32 -11.18 -4.01 12.71
CA ARG A 32 -9.87 -4.22 13.33
C ARG A 32 -8.71 -3.97 12.39
N TYR A 33 -8.96 -3.63 11.13
CA TYR A 33 -7.90 -3.34 10.17
C TYR A 33 -8.08 -1.97 9.54
N LEU A 34 -6.96 -1.29 9.33
CA LEU A 34 -6.87 -0.06 8.56
C LEU A 34 -6.10 -0.37 7.28
N LEU A 35 -6.78 -0.27 6.14
CA LEU A 35 -6.23 -0.62 4.83
C LEU A 35 -5.56 0.60 4.19
N VAL A 36 -4.27 0.48 3.87
CA VAL A 36 -3.53 1.50 3.12
C VAL A 36 -3.47 1.05 1.65
N PRO A 37 -4.06 1.83 0.71
CA PRO A 37 -4.10 1.45 -0.71
C PRO A 37 -2.71 1.51 -1.37
N GLU A 38 -2.56 0.80 -2.50
CA GLU A 38 -1.34 0.82 -3.32
C GLU A 38 -1.22 2.16 -4.06
N SER A 39 -0.24 2.98 -3.67
CA SER A 39 0.01 4.30 -4.27
C SER A 39 0.21 4.28 -5.79
N ALA A 40 0.86 3.25 -6.34
CA ALA A 40 1.02 3.10 -7.79
C ALA A 40 -0.32 3.00 -8.52
N THR A 41 -1.26 2.24 -7.97
CA THR A 41 -2.62 2.12 -8.51
C THR A 41 -3.34 3.47 -8.46
N LEU A 42 -3.28 4.17 -7.33
CA LEU A 42 -3.89 5.50 -7.19
C LEU A 42 -3.34 6.49 -8.21
N LEU A 43 -2.02 6.54 -8.40
CA LEU A 43 -1.41 7.45 -9.36
C LEU A 43 -1.79 7.09 -10.80
N ILE A 44 -1.84 5.81 -11.15
CA ILE A 44 -2.32 5.35 -12.47
C ILE A 44 -3.77 5.77 -12.71
N GLU A 45 -4.64 5.64 -11.70
CA GLU A 45 -6.05 6.06 -11.77
C GLU A 45 -6.22 7.57 -11.99
N THR A 46 -5.24 8.39 -11.61
CA THR A 46 -5.21 9.83 -11.94
C THR A 46 -4.78 10.14 -13.38
N GLY A 47 -4.39 9.13 -14.16
CA GLY A 47 -3.90 9.26 -15.54
C GLY A 47 -2.38 9.37 -15.68
N LEU A 48 -1.62 9.26 -14.57
CA LEU A 48 -0.17 9.23 -14.63
C LEU A 48 0.32 7.90 -15.21
N LYS A 49 1.31 7.98 -16.11
CA LYS A 49 1.86 6.80 -16.77
C LYS A 49 3.04 6.24 -15.97
N PRO A 50 3.08 4.91 -15.72
CA PRO A 50 4.23 4.27 -15.10
C PRO A 50 5.44 4.25 -16.05
N GLY A 51 6.62 3.95 -15.50
CA GLY A 51 7.83 3.70 -16.28
C GLY A 51 8.88 4.82 -16.29
N SER A 52 8.66 5.90 -15.53
CA SER A 52 9.68 6.94 -15.29
C SER A 52 10.17 6.93 -13.84
N GLU A 53 11.38 7.42 -13.61
CA GLU A 53 11.94 7.63 -12.27
C GLU A 53 11.08 8.63 -11.48
N ALA A 54 10.58 9.67 -12.13
CA ALA A 54 9.66 10.63 -11.51
C ALA A 54 8.36 9.97 -11.02
N PHE A 55 7.82 9.01 -11.79
CA PHE A 55 6.67 8.22 -11.34
C PHE A 55 7.01 7.36 -10.12
N GLN A 56 8.17 6.70 -10.10
CA GLN A 56 8.61 5.90 -8.95
C GLN A 56 8.78 6.75 -7.68
N GLU A 57 9.36 7.94 -7.80
CA GLU A 57 9.49 8.88 -6.68
C GLU A 57 8.11 9.36 -6.19
N ALA A 58 7.19 9.65 -7.11
CA ALA A 58 5.82 10.02 -6.76
C ALA A 58 5.10 8.88 -6.02
N VAL A 59 5.25 7.63 -6.50
CA VAL A 59 4.75 6.43 -5.84
C VAL A 59 5.28 6.34 -4.41
N PHE A 60 6.60 6.42 -4.23
CA PHE A 60 7.24 6.32 -2.92
C PHE A 60 6.76 7.40 -1.94
N ARG A 61 6.76 8.67 -2.35
CA ARG A 61 6.29 9.78 -1.50
C ARG A 61 4.82 9.65 -1.12
N THR A 62 3.98 9.26 -2.08
CA THR A 62 2.55 9.06 -1.85
C THR A 62 2.33 7.91 -0.87
N GLN A 63 3.07 6.82 -1.01
CA GLN A 63 3.01 5.67 -0.11
C GLN A 63 3.32 6.07 1.35
N ILE A 64 4.43 6.79 1.56
CA ILE A 64 4.81 7.29 2.88
C ILE A 64 3.72 8.18 3.47
N ALA A 65 3.19 9.13 2.69
CA ALA A 65 2.17 10.06 3.17
C ALA A 65 0.87 9.34 3.58
N LEU A 66 0.46 8.32 2.82
CA LEU A 66 -0.70 7.49 3.14
C LEU A 66 -0.48 6.69 4.42
N GLU A 67 0.67 6.03 4.55
CA GLU A 67 1.02 5.27 5.75
C GLU A 67 1.06 6.16 6.99
N GLN A 68 1.70 7.33 6.91
CA GLN A 68 1.76 8.29 8.01
C GLN A 68 0.36 8.78 8.43
N SER A 69 -0.49 9.10 7.47
CA SER A 69 -1.87 9.54 7.75
C SER A 69 -2.68 8.43 8.41
N CYS A 70 -2.52 7.19 7.96
CA CYS A 70 -3.17 6.02 8.56
C CYS A 70 -2.64 5.74 9.97
N CYS A 71 -1.33 5.81 10.19
CA CYS A 71 -0.72 5.68 11.52
C CYS A 71 -1.25 6.75 12.50
N ALA A 72 -1.36 8.00 12.06
CA ALA A 72 -1.86 9.09 12.91
C ALA A 72 -3.33 8.92 13.31
N MET A 73 -4.12 8.25 12.47
CA MET A 73 -5.56 8.02 12.68
C MET A 73 -5.89 6.63 13.25
N GLN A 74 -4.88 5.78 13.44
CA GLN A 74 -5.04 4.42 13.91
C GLN A 74 -5.62 4.41 15.34
N ARG A 75 -6.68 3.63 15.54
CA ARG A 75 -7.18 3.33 16.89
C ARG A 75 -6.37 2.19 17.50
N ASP A 76 -6.24 2.15 18.82
CA ASP A 76 -5.47 1.12 19.54
C ASP A 76 -5.89 -0.33 19.22
N SER A 77 -7.16 -0.53 18.82
CA SER A 77 -7.69 -1.84 18.43
C SER A 77 -7.41 -2.24 16.98
N GLN A 78 -6.85 -1.35 16.16
CA GLN A 78 -6.68 -1.55 14.72
C GLN A 78 -5.25 -1.98 14.37
N ARG A 79 -5.12 -2.84 13.37
CA ARG A 79 -3.86 -3.18 12.70
C ARG A 79 -3.80 -2.54 11.33
N ILE A 80 -2.66 -1.95 10.98
CA ILE A 80 -2.46 -1.38 9.65
C ILE A 80 -2.05 -2.49 8.67
N ILE A 81 -2.74 -2.57 7.54
CA ILE A 81 -2.40 -3.45 6.43
C ILE A 81 -2.02 -2.58 5.24
N VAL A 82 -0.78 -2.71 4.78
CA VAL A 82 -0.20 -1.91 3.70
C VAL A 82 -0.10 -2.74 2.43
N ILE A 83 -0.63 -2.23 1.31
CA ILE A 83 -0.41 -2.85 0.00
C ILE A 83 0.84 -2.27 -0.64
N VAL A 84 1.74 -3.15 -1.03
CA VAL A 84 2.98 -2.78 -1.71
C VAL A 84 3.07 -3.55 -3.02
N GLY A 85 3.07 -2.81 -4.12
CA GLY A 85 3.39 -3.37 -5.44
C GLY A 85 4.85 -3.79 -5.53
N HIS A 86 5.16 -4.76 -6.40
CA HIS A 86 6.54 -5.19 -6.67
C HIS A 86 7.47 -4.03 -7.11
N TRP A 87 6.90 -2.89 -7.52
CA TRP A 87 7.59 -1.65 -7.84
C TRP A 87 8.17 -0.90 -6.64
N ILE A 88 7.70 -1.19 -5.41
CA ILE A 88 8.02 -0.46 -4.17
C ILE A 88 8.89 -1.28 -3.21
N LEU A 89 9.29 -2.52 -3.55
CA LEU A 89 10.27 -3.27 -2.76
C LEU A 89 11.68 -2.69 -2.92
N TRP A 90 11.85 -1.50 -2.35
CA TRP A 90 13.03 -0.67 -2.23
C TRP A 90 13.30 -0.44 -0.75
N LEU A 91 13.71 -1.50 -0.04
CA LEU A 91 14.35 -1.36 1.26
C LEU A 91 15.75 -1.94 1.09
N THR A 92 16.76 -1.04 1.02
CA THR A 92 18.23 -1.29 1.08
C THR A 92 19.12 -0.99 -0.15
N GLY A 93 18.65 -0.28 -1.18
CA GLY A 93 19.54 0.65 -1.91
C GLY A 93 20.25 0.23 -3.20
N LYS A 94 19.66 -0.57 -4.10
CA LYS A 94 20.02 -0.58 -5.53
C LYS A 94 18.80 -0.84 -6.42
N LEU A 95 18.46 0.13 -7.26
CA LEU A 95 17.44 -0.01 -8.31
C LEU A 95 18.01 -0.84 -9.47
N LYS A 96 17.30 -1.92 -9.85
CA LYS A 96 17.35 -2.51 -11.18
C LYS A 96 15.92 -2.85 -11.60
N CYS A 97 15.47 -2.23 -12.68
CA CYS A 97 14.25 -2.59 -13.38
C CYS A 97 14.46 -3.92 -14.12
N PHE A 98 13.45 -4.79 -14.10
CA PHE A 98 13.20 -5.74 -15.18
C PHE A 98 11.93 -5.28 -15.90
#